data_AF-A0A0K0DJD0-F1
#
_entry.id   AF-A0A0K0DJD0-F1
#
_cell.length_a   1.000
_cell.length_b   1.000
_cell.length_c   1.000
_cell.angle_alpha   90.00
_cell.angle_beta   90.00
_cell.angle_gamma   90.00
#
_symmetry.space_group_name_H-M   'P 1'
#
loop_
_entity.id
_entity.type
_entity.pdbx_description
1 polymer ?
#
loop_
_entity_poly.entity_id
_entity_poly.type
_entity_poly.pdbx_seq_one_letter_code
_entity_poly.pdbx_strand_id
1 'polypeptide(L)'
;MLCATFTFCLVIYTYAAPQYSDPFARNYMFPLSAAAYSDKPQRCISHLFLNATLIYAKNIVTVQCDGYQRDTCSGYTAVLHNEKAIVLSFRGTMRFTQLMEEIEKSVFVSWSSWLFGGKISQYFHDGFQKLWQGGMNEDFTALKTVYPSYEIWVTGHSLGGSVASLAASYLIGTNSSNTNEIKLVTFGQPRIGKDTFQLNYSFRVTHWRDIVPQIPLEQIGHYYHHNHEAFYKYNMTPDSVTVCLGSEDKMCSDGLWFTASITDHKQYFGKDVFDYGSNGCV
;
A
#
# COMPACT_ATOMS: atom_id res chain seq x y z
N MET A 1 48.79 40.17 9.07
CA MET A 1 47.89 39.22 8.41
C MET A 1 47.37 38.24 9.45
N LEU A 2 46.16 38.46 9.99
CA LEU A 2 45.48 37.48 10.83
C LEU A 2 44.72 36.51 9.92
N CYS A 3 45.06 35.22 10.00
CA CYS A 3 44.40 34.16 9.27
C CYS A 3 43.13 33.76 10.03
N ALA A 4 41.96 34.12 9.51
CA ALA A 4 40.68 33.69 10.05
C ALA A 4 40.39 32.26 9.57
N THR A 5 40.42 31.30 10.48
CA THR A 5 40.00 29.93 10.22
C THR A 5 38.48 29.85 10.21
N PHE A 6 37.89 29.75 9.01
CA PHE A 6 36.46 29.45 8.86
C PHE A 6 36.21 27.98 9.21
N THR A 7 35.64 27.74 10.38
CA THR A 7 35.12 26.42 10.76
C THR A 7 33.79 26.21 10.03
N PHE A 8 33.80 25.40 8.95
CA PHE A 8 32.56 24.91 8.34
C PHE A 8 31.90 23.93 9.31
N CYS A 9 30.86 24.38 10.03
CA CYS A 9 29.94 23.48 10.71
C CYS A 9 29.08 22.76 9.65
N LEU A 10 29.45 21.52 9.34
CA LEU A 10 28.56 20.57 8.66
C LEU A 10 27.40 20.26 9.61
N VAL A 11 26.27 20.95 9.42
CA VAL A 11 25.01 20.59 10.06
C VAL A 11 24.55 19.28 9.42
N ILE A 12 24.90 18.16 10.05
CA ILE A 12 24.35 16.85 9.71
C ILE A 12 22.91 16.86 10.21
N TYR A 13 21.95 17.11 9.33
CA TYR A 13 20.54 16.82 9.60
C TYR A 13 20.41 15.30 9.71
N THR A 14 20.43 14.80 10.94
CA THR A 14 20.00 13.43 11.23
C THR A 14 18.49 13.42 11.09
N TYR A 15 17.99 13.06 9.90
CA TYR A 15 16.58 12.73 9.76
C TYR A 15 16.32 11.52 10.65
N ALA A 16 15.52 11.72 11.70
CA ALA A 16 15.03 10.61 12.51
C ALA A 16 14.31 9.63 11.57
N ALA A 17 14.62 8.33 11.71
CA ALA A 17 13.93 7.31 10.94
C ALA A 17 12.41 7.46 11.16
N PRO A 18 11.59 7.31 10.11
CA PRO A 18 10.14 7.42 10.23
C PRO A 18 9.66 6.41 11.27
N GLN A 19 8.90 6.88 12.26
CA GLN A 19 8.36 6.00 13.28
C GLN A 19 7.00 5.48 12.84
N TYR A 20 6.87 4.15 12.76
CA TYR A 20 5.59 3.49 12.55
C TYR A 20 4.58 3.87 13.64
N SER A 21 3.32 4.06 13.26
CA SER A 21 2.23 4.40 14.19
C SER A 21 1.11 3.37 14.05
N ASP A 22 0.96 2.50 15.06
CA ASP A 22 -0.16 1.54 15.16
C ASP A 22 -1.51 2.25 15.10
N PRO A 23 -1.79 3.33 15.87
CA PRO A 23 -3.07 4.02 15.79
C PRO A 23 -3.38 4.56 14.39
N PHE A 24 -2.37 5.04 13.66
CA PHE A 24 -2.55 5.51 12.30
C PHE A 24 -2.87 4.36 11.34
N ALA A 25 -2.10 3.28 11.38
CA ALA A 25 -2.33 2.11 10.54
C ALA A 25 -3.69 1.46 10.84
N ARG A 26 -4.04 1.30 12.12
CA ARG A 26 -5.24 0.61 12.60
C ARG A 26 -6.52 1.41 12.40
N ASN A 27 -6.51 2.70 12.71
CA ASN A 27 -7.74 3.50 12.76
C ASN A 27 -7.98 4.32 11.48
N TYR A 28 -6.94 4.55 10.67
CA TYR A 28 -7.06 5.30 9.42
C TYR A 28 -6.79 4.42 8.20
N MET A 29 -5.58 3.89 8.07
CA MET A 29 -5.16 3.23 6.82
C MET A 29 -5.88 1.91 6.59
N PHE A 30 -6.09 1.08 7.62
CA PHE A 30 -6.77 -0.21 7.48
C PHE A 30 -8.24 -0.06 7.08
N PRO A 31 -9.06 0.79 7.72
CA PRO A 31 -10.43 0.98 7.26
C PRO A 31 -10.52 1.53 5.83
N LEU A 32 -9.63 2.44 5.43
CA LEU A 32 -9.56 2.92 4.04
C LEU A 32 -9.20 1.79 3.07
N SER A 33 -8.28 0.91 3.45
CA SER A 33 -7.95 -0.27 2.64
C SER A 33 -9.13 -1.26 2.56
N ALA A 34 -9.84 -1.49 3.67
CA ALA A 34 -10.99 -2.39 3.72
C ALA A 34 -12.17 -1.85 2.90
N ALA A 35 -12.42 -0.53 2.95
CA ALA A 35 -13.50 0.12 2.21
C ALA A 35 -13.47 -0.17 0.71
N ALA A 36 -12.28 -0.41 0.14
CA ALA A 36 -12.12 -0.71 -1.27
C ALA A 36 -12.82 -2.02 -1.71
N TYR A 37 -13.14 -2.91 -0.77
CA TYR A 37 -13.92 -4.13 -1.02
C TYR A 37 -15.42 -3.90 -1.15
N SER A 38 -15.92 -2.72 -0.77
CA SER A 38 -17.34 -2.35 -0.91
C SER A 38 -17.63 -1.70 -2.25
N ASP A 39 -18.80 -1.96 -2.82
CA ASP A 39 -19.34 -1.17 -3.93
C ASP A 39 -19.77 0.24 -3.49
N LYS A 40 -19.78 0.52 -2.18
CA LYS A 40 -20.18 1.80 -1.58
C LYS A 40 -19.19 2.23 -0.49
N PRO A 41 -17.91 2.50 -0.83
CA PRO A 41 -16.88 2.89 0.15
C PRO A 41 -17.26 4.15 0.95
N GLN A 42 -18.16 5.01 0.43
CA GLN A 42 -18.66 6.18 1.16
C GLN A 42 -19.23 5.82 2.53
N ARG A 43 -19.88 4.66 2.67
CA ARG A 43 -20.48 4.23 3.94
C ARG A 43 -19.41 4.08 5.02
N CYS A 44 -18.36 3.32 4.70
CA CYS A 44 -17.21 3.18 5.59
C CYS A 44 -16.57 4.54 5.91
N ILE A 45 -16.30 5.34 4.88
CA ILE A 45 -15.60 6.62 5.02
C ILE A 45 -16.43 7.60 5.88
N SER A 46 -17.73 7.72 5.64
CA SER A 46 -18.61 8.62 6.40
C SER A 46 -18.82 8.19 7.84
N HIS A 47 -18.77 6.88 8.12
CA HIS A 47 -18.90 6.36 9.48
C HIS A 47 -17.67 6.67 10.33
N LEU A 48 -16.47 6.67 9.73
CA LEU A 48 -15.21 6.77 10.46
C LEU A 48 -14.58 8.16 10.43
N PHE A 49 -14.78 8.93 9.36
CA PHE A 49 -14.14 10.22 9.16
C PHE A 49 -15.20 11.31 9.01
N LEU A 50 -15.26 12.20 10.00
CA LEU A 50 -16.15 13.35 9.95
C LEU A 50 -15.73 14.28 8.80
N ASN A 51 -16.70 14.82 8.05
CA ASN A 51 -16.45 15.68 6.88
C ASN A 51 -15.56 15.02 5.82
N ALA A 52 -15.80 13.74 5.51
CA ALA A 52 -15.12 13.06 4.42
C ALA A 52 -16.02 12.92 3.18
N THR A 53 -15.45 13.22 2.02
CA THR A 53 -16.20 13.29 0.75
C THR A 53 -15.54 12.41 -0.31
N LEU A 54 -16.29 11.46 -0.88
CA LEU A 54 -15.95 10.86 -2.17
C LEU A 54 -16.41 11.77 -3.32
N ILE A 55 -15.64 11.87 -4.40
CA ILE A 55 -16.00 12.65 -5.60
C ILE A 55 -17.04 11.92 -6.47
N TYR A 56 -18.32 12.16 -6.18
CA TYR A 56 -19.53 11.55 -6.80
C TYR A 56 -19.57 11.32 -8.33
N ALA A 57 -18.66 11.84 -9.15
CA ALA A 57 -18.70 11.68 -10.60
C ALA A 57 -18.08 10.36 -11.12
N LYS A 58 -17.04 9.78 -10.48
CA LYS A 58 -16.31 8.57 -10.96
C LYS A 58 -15.62 7.74 -9.85
N ASN A 59 -16.18 7.75 -8.65
CA ASN A 59 -15.55 7.30 -7.39
C ASN A 59 -14.88 5.93 -7.29
N ILE A 60 -15.28 4.97 -8.12
CA ILE A 60 -14.70 3.63 -8.09
C ILE A 60 -14.32 3.30 -9.50
N VAL A 61 -13.02 3.22 -9.74
CA VAL A 61 -12.49 2.74 -11.02
C VAL A 61 -12.41 1.23 -10.91
N THR A 62 -13.24 0.52 -11.67
CA THR A 62 -13.21 -0.94 -11.77
C THR A 62 -12.80 -1.33 -13.17
N VAL A 63 -11.72 -2.11 -13.27
CA VAL A 63 -11.12 -2.55 -14.54
C VAL A 63 -10.91 -4.07 -14.52
N GLN A 64 -10.94 -4.70 -15.69
CA GLN A 64 -10.51 -6.09 -15.84
C GLN A 64 -8.98 -6.13 -15.81
N CYS A 65 -8.40 -6.61 -14.71
CA CYS A 65 -6.95 -6.64 -14.57
C CYS A 65 -6.32 -7.96 -15.02
N ASP A 66 -7.08 -9.04 -15.13
CA ASP A 66 -6.62 -10.30 -15.72
C ASP A 66 -6.84 -10.35 -17.25
N GLY A 67 -6.05 -11.18 -17.93
CA GLY A 67 -6.21 -11.43 -19.37
C GLY A 67 -7.36 -12.39 -19.70
N TYR A 68 -7.95 -13.03 -18.68
CA TYR A 68 -9.01 -14.03 -18.82
C TYR A 68 -10.41 -13.49 -18.50
N GLN A 69 -10.55 -12.20 -18.18
CA GLN A 69 -11.80 -11.49 -17.89
C GLN A 69 -12.61 -12.05 -16.71
N ARG A 70 -11.96 -12.71 -15.75
CA ARG A 70 -12.64 -13.32 -14.59
C ARG A 70 -12.54 -12.44 -13.35
N ASP A 71 -11.45 -11.68 -13.24
CA ASP A 71 -11.17 -10.83 -12.08
C ASP A 71 -11.12 -9.34 -12.42
N THR A 72 -11.70 -8.56 -11.51
CA THR A 72 -11.68 -7.10 -11.59
C THR A 72 -10.79 -6.53 -10.50
N CYS A 73 -10.01 -5.52 -10.88
CA CYS A 73 -9.31 -4.66 -9.94
C CYS A 73 -10.15 -3.40 -9.76
N SER A 74 -10.24 -2.92 -8.52
CA SER A 74 -10.95 -1.69 -8.20
C SER A 74 -10.07 -0.77 -7.37
N GLY A 75 -10.27 0.53 -7.51
CA GLY A 75 -9.68 1.54 -6.64
C GLY A 75 -10.61 2.73 -6.50
N TYR A 76 -10.42 3.51 -5.45
CA TYR A 76 -11.18 4.74 -5.22
C TYR A 76 -10.28 5.88 -4.76
N THR A 77 -10.75 7.10 -4.97
CA THR A 77 -10.13 8.34 -4.50
C THR A 77 -11.07 9.04 -3.51
N ALA A 78 -10.55 9.58 -2.41
CA ALA A 78 -11.35 10.28 -1.40
C ALA A 78 -10.62 11.50 -0.83
N VAL A 79 -11.38 12.39 -0.19
CA VAL A 79 -10.81 13.50 0.59
C VAL A 79 -11.30 13.42 2.03
N LEU A 80 -10.35 13.49 2.95
CA LEU A 80 -10.57 13.58 4.39
C LEU A 80 -10.25 15.02 4.81
N HIS A 81 -11.27 15.87 4.94
CA HIS A 81 -11.06 17.31 5.13
C HIS A 81 -10.48 17.65 6.51
N ASN A 82 -10.87 16.92 7.55
CA ASN A 82 -10.38 17.16 8.91
C ASN A 82 -8.90 16.75 9.04
N GLU A 83 -8.53 15.64 8.40
CA GLU A 83 -7.19 15.08 8.36
C GLU A 83 -6.28 15.79 7.35
N LYS A 84 -6.88 16.61 6.46
CA LYS A 84 -6.19 17.24 5.33
C LYS A 84 -5.45 16.21 4.47
N ALA A 85 -6.15 15.14 4.08
CA ALA A 85 -5.58 14.04 3.31
C ALA A 85 -6.40 13.72 2.04
N ILE A 86 -5.69 13.48 0.95
CA ILE A 86 -6.19 12.84 -0.27
C ILE A 86 -5.88 11.35 -0.16
N VAL A 87 -6.88 10.49 -0.31
CA VAL A 87 -6.73 9.04 -0.21
C VAL A 87 -6.75 8.40 -1.59
N LEU A 88 -5.79 7.51 -1.84
CA LEU A 88 -5.79 6.56 -2.95
C LEU A 88 -5.84 5.15 -2.36
N SER A 89 -6.95 4.44 -2.55
CA SER A 89 -7.14 3.10 -2.00
C SER A 89 -7.40 2.08 -3.10
N PHE A 90 -6.74 0.93 -3.01
CA PHE A 90 -6.76 -0.11 -4.03
C PHE A 90 -7.26 -1.43 -3.44
N ARG A 91 -8.25 -2.03 -4.09
CA ARG A 91 -8.85 -3.31 -3.70
C ARG A 91 -7.94 -4.46 -4.09
N GLY A 92 -7.82 -5.46 -3.22
CA GLY A 92 -7.27 -6.76 -3.59
C GLY A 92 -8.27 -7.64 -4.35
N THR A 93 -7.94 -8.91 -4.54
CA THR A 93 -8.82 -9.85 -5.25
C THR A 93 -10.00 -10.28 -4.38
N MET A 94 -11.18 -10.42 -4.98
CA MET A 94 -12.41 -10.85 -4.28
C MET A 94 -12.42 -12.36 -3.97
N ARG A 95 -11.67 -13.16 -4.75
CA ARG A 95 -11.65 -14.63 -4.66
C ARG A 95 -10.29 -15.16 -4.23
N PHE A 96 -9.92 -14.88 -2.98
CA PHE A 96 -8.63 -15.24 -2.38
C PHE A 96 -8.18 -16.69 -2.56
N THR A 97 -9.10 -17.67 -2.54
CA THR A 97 -8.74 -19.09 -2.71
C THR A 97 -8.34 -19.42 -4.15
N GLN A 98 -9.01 -18.82 -5.14
CA GLN A 98 -8.65 -18.95 -6.55
C GLN A 98 -7.35 -18.19 -6.85
N LEU A 99 -7.17 -17.03 -6.22
CA LEU A 99 -5.95 -16.23 -6.34
C LEU A 99 -4.70 -17.03 -5.93
N MET A 100 -4.74 -17.84 -4.87
CA MET A 100 -3.57 -18.64 -4.45
C MET A 100 -3.20 -19.72 -5.47
N GLU A 101 -4.18 -20.37 -6.10
CA GLU A 101 -3.92 -21.35 -7.17
C GLU A 101 -3.38 -20.68 -8.45
N GLU A 102 -3.79 -19.45 -8.74
CA GLU A 102 -3.34 -18.67 -9.90
C GLU A 102 -1.97 -18.01 -9.66
N ILE A 103 -1.73 -17.51 -8.44
CA ILE A 103 -0.44 -16.99 -7.98
C ILE A 103 0.66 -18.05 -8.16
N GLU A 104 0.38 -19.29 -7.78
CA GLU A 104 1.35 -20.40 -7.83
C GLU A 104 1.64 -20.85 -9.27
N LYS A 105 0.69 -20.68 -10.21
CA LYS A 105 0.79 -21.26 -11.56
C LYS A 105 1.23 -20.29 -12.65
N SER A 106 1.10 -18.97 -12.49
CA SER A 106 1.32 -18.07 -13.65
C SER A 106 1.56 -16.58 -13.37
N VAL A 107 1.15 -16.01 -12.22
CA VAL A 107 1.05 -14.54 -12.06
C VAL A 107 2.41 -13.81 -11.96
N PHE A 108 3.49 -14.50 -11.55
CA PHE A 108 4.77 -13.86 -11.21
C PHE A 108 5.98 -14.28 -12.05
N VAL A 109 5.75 -14.90 -13.21
CA VAL A 109 6.85 -15.33 -14.09
C VAL A 109 7.22 -14.23 -15.12
N SER A 110 6.32 -13.26 -15.34
CA SER A 110 6.52 -12.17 -16.29
C SER A 110 6.87 -10.85 -15.59
N TRP A 111 7.89 -10.19 -16.13
CA TRP A 111 8.43 -8.94 -15.63
C TRP A 111 8.15 -7.78 -16.57
N SER A 112 7.78 -6.64 -16.02
CA SER A 112 7.78 -5.36 -16.71
C SER A 112 8.95 -4.50 -16.21
N SER A 113 9.58 -3.77 -17.11
CA SER A 113 10.53 -2.71 -16.72
C SER A 113 9.74 -1.57 -16.09
N TRP A 114 10.12 -1.18 -14.87
CA TRP A 114 9.45 -0.05 -14.21
C TRP A 114 10.05 1.27 -14.69
N LEU A 115 9.19 2.26 -14.92
CA LEU A 115 9.57 3.55 -15.50
C LEU A 115 10.67 4.27 -14.70
N PHE A 116 10.71 4.06 -13.39
CA PHE A 116 11.64 4.72 -12.46
C PHE A 116 12.80 3.81 -12.04
N GLY A 117 13.04 2.74 -12.79
CA GLY A 117 14.15 1.82 -12.58
C GLY A 117 13.71 0.48 -12.00
N GLY A 118 14.46 -0.55 -12.39
CA GLY A 118 14.23 -1.91 -11.92
C GLY A 118 13.15 -2.67 -12.71
N LYS A 119 12.73 -3.81 -12.15
CA LYS A 119 11.75 -4.71 -12.75
C LYS A 119 10.72 -5.10 -11.71
N ILE A 120 9.46 -5.09 -12.13
CA ILE A 120 8.31 -5.45 -11.28
C ILE A 120 7.47 -6.52 -11.97
N SER A 121 6.60 -7.18 -11.20
CA SER A 121 5.60 -8.09 -11.77
C SER A 121 4.77 -7.38 -12.84
N GLN A 122 4.66 -7.99 -14.02
CA GLN A 122 3.77 -7.54 -15.10
C GLN A 122 2.33 -7.41 -14.62
N TYR A 123 1.87 -8.30 -13.74
CA TYR A 123 0.50 -8.31 -13.24
C TYR A 123 0.19 -7.05 -12.43
N PHE A 124 1.06 -6.69 -11.48
CA PHE A 124 0.88 -5.46 -10.69
C PHE A 124 1.03 -4.20 -11.54
N HIS A 125 1.97 -4.22 -12.49
CA HIS A 125 2.15 -3.14 -13.46
C HIS A 125 0.85 -2.88 -14.25
N ASP A 126 0.28 -3.91 -14.85
CA ASP A 126 -0.91 -3.79 -15.70
C ASP A 126 -2.14 -3.40 -14.86
N GLY A 127 -2.28 -3.97 -13.66
CA GLY A 127 -3.32 -3.58 -12.70
C GLY A 127 -3.25 -2.09 -12.35
N PHE A 128 -2.05 -1.59 -12.02
CA PHE A 128 -1.81 -0.17 -11.77
C PHE A 128 -2.16 0.68 -13.01
N GLN A 129 -1.61 0.36 -14.17
CA GLN A 129 -1.83 1.17 -15.39
C GLN A 129 -3.31 1.28 -15.74
N LYS A 130 -4.05 0.16 -15.70
CA LYS A 130 -5.48 0.14 -16.03
C LYS A 130 -6.29 0.98 -15.05
N LEU A 131 -6.02 0.88 -13.75
CA LEU A 131 -6.71 1.68 -12.72
C LEU A 131 -6.37 3.17 -12.83
N TRP A 132 -5.09 3.47 -13.05
CA TRP A 132 -4.59 4.84 -13.16
C TRP A 132 -5.21 5.55 -14.37
N GLN A 133 -5.17 4.90 -15.55
CA GLN A 133 -5.76 5.41 -16.79
C GLN A 133 -7.30 5.32 -16.81
N GLY A 134 -7.89 4.51 -15.94
CA GLY A 134 -9.33 4.32 -15.85
C GLY A 134 -10.09 5.45 -15.13
N GLY A 135 -9.38 6.42 -14.56
CA GLY A 135 -10.00 7.58 -13.89
C GLY A 135 -9.24 8.07 -12.65
N MET A 136 -8.41 7.23 -12.03
CA MET A 136 -7.76 7.60 -10.78
C MET A 136 -6.73 8.72 -10.97
N ASN A 137 -6.08 8.80 -12.14
CA ASN A 137 -5.17 9.89 -12.47
C ASN A 137 -5.88 11.25 -12.55
N GLU A 138 -7.04 11.29 -13.24
CA GLU A 138 -7.85 12.49 -13.37
C GLU A 138 -8.37 12.95 -11.99
N ASP A 139 -8.88 12.02 -11.20
CA ASP A 139 -9.36 12.30 -9.84
C ASP A 139 -8.24 12.86 -8.96
N PHE A 140 -7.09 12.17 -8.92
CA PHE A 140 -5.93 12.61 -8.14
C PHE A 140 -5.47 14.02 -8.56
N THR A 141 -5.34 14.27 -9.87
CA THR A 141 -4.88 15.55 -10.42
C THR A 141 -5.83 16.69 -10.05
N ALA A 142 -7.15 16.44 -10.15
CA ALA A 142 -8.16 17.40 -9.75
C ALA A 142 -8.08 17.69 -8.25
N LEU A 143 -7.96 16.66 -7.41
CA LEU A 143 -7.85 16.82 -5.96
C LEU A 143 -6.59 17.55 -5.53
N LYS A 144 -5.43 17.21 -6.09
CA LYS A 144 -4.16 17.86 -5.74
C LYS A 144 -4.15 19.33 -6.18
N THR A 145 -4.87 19.68 -7.23
CA THR A 145 -5.06 21.07 -7.66
C THR A 145 -5.92 21.86 -6.67
N VAL A 146 -7.01 21.26 -6.17
CA VAL A 146 -7.91 21.92 -5.20
C VAL A 146 -7.31 21.95 -3.79
N TYR A 147 -6.59 20.90 -3.40
CA TYR A 147 -6.02 20.71 -2.07
C TYR A 147 -4.49 20.49 -2.13
N PRO A 148 -3.70 21.48 -2.61
CA PRO A 148 -2.27 21.29 -2.83
C PRO A 148 -1.49 21.02 -1.55
N SER A 149 -1.98 21.48 -0.41
CA SER A 149 -1.35 21.31 0.91
C SER A 149 -1.75 20.03 1.66
N TYR A 150 -2.64 19.22 1.09
CA TYR A 150 -3.08 17.99 1.74
C TYR A 150 -2.01 16.89 1.58
N GLU A 151 -1.87 16.06 2.62
CA GLU A 151 -1.10 14.82 2.53
C GLU A 151 -1.77 13.85 1.55
N ILE A 152 -0.99 12.87 1.07
CA ILE A 152 -1.46 11.83 0.18
C ILE A 152 -1.30 10.50 0.89
N TRP A 153 -2.43 9.88 1.22
CA TRP A 153 -2.46 8.60 1.90
C TRP A 153 -2.76 7.51 0.87
N VAL A 154 -1.82 6.60 0.69
CA VAL A 154 -1.91 5.53 -0.29
C VAL A 154 -1.99 4.20 0.45
N THR A 155 -3.00 3.39 0.14
CA THR A 155 -3.23 2.14 0.85
C THR A 155 -3.85 1.07 -0.02
N GLY A 156 -3.75 -0.18 0.45
CA GLY A 156 -4.34 -1.32 -0.20
C GLY A 156 -4.00 -2.60 0.54
N HIS A 157 -4.82 -3.63 0.31
CA HIS A 157 -4.70 -4.94 0.92
C HIS A 157 -4.39 -5.99 -0.15
N SER A 158 -3.52 -6.94 0.16
CA SER A 158 -3.10 -8.02 -0.73
C SER A 158 -2.56 -7.46 -2.06
N LEU A 159 -3.09 -7.92 -3.21
CA LEU A 159 -2.87 -7.34 -4.54
C LEU A 159 -2.98 -5.81 -4.56
N GLY A 160 -4.00 -5.26 -3.90
CA GLY A 160 -4.20 -3.82 -3.81
C GLY A 160 -3.03 -3.12 -3.09
N GLY A 161 -2.38 -3.81 -2.15
CA GLY A 161 -1.16 -3.33 -1.53
C GLY A 161 -0.02 -3.16 -2.53
N SER A 162 0.20 -4.11 -3.44
CA SER A 162 1.25 -3.97 -4.46
C SER A 162 0.95 -2.84 -5.44
N VAL A 163 -0.31 -2.71 -5.86
CA VAL A 163 -0.76 -1.60 -6.72
C VAL A 163 -0.59 -0.24 -6.01
N ALA A 164 -0.90 -0.18 -4.71
CA ALA A 164 -0.72 1.01 -3.88
C ALA A 164 0.75 1.46 -3.83
N SER A 165 1.69 0.53 -3.66
CA SER A 165 3.12 0.85 -3.70
C SER A 165 3.57 1.37 -5.06
N LEU A 166 3.09 0.78 -6.15
CA LEU A 166 3.38 1.28 -7.50
C LEU A 166 2.80 2.67 -7.74
N ALA A 167 1.59 2.95 -7.25
CA ALA A 167 1.00 4.27 -7.32
C ALA A 167 1.83 5.31 -6.56
N ALA A 168 2.28 4.98 -5.35
CA ALA A 168 3.13 5.88 -4.56
C ALA A 168 4.51 6.09 -5.23
N SER A 169 5.13 5.02 -5.75
CA SER A 169 6.36 5.07 -6.57
C SER A 169 6.17 5.96 -7.80
N TYR A 170 5.03 5.84 -8.48
CA TYR A 170 4.69 6.64 -9.66
C TYR A 170 4.53 8.14 -9.36
N LEU A 171 3.85 8.49 -8.26
CA LEU A 171 3.67 9.88 -7.85
C LEU A 171 5.01 10.58 -7.58
N ILE A 172 5.97 9.87 -6.97
CA ILE A 172 7.32 10.38 -6.76
C ILE A 172 8.09 10.45 -8.08
N GLY A 173 8.11 9.36 -8.84
CA GLY A 173 8.91 9.25 -10.06
C GLY A 173 8.49 10.23 -11.15
N THR A 174 7.22 10.61 -11.20
CA THR A 174 6.69 11.64 -12.13
C THR A 174 6.80 13.08 -11.60
N ASN A 175 7.33 13.27 -10.39
CA ASN A 175 7.30 14.56 -9.67
C ASN A 175 5.87 15.12 -9.47
N SER A 176 4.86 14.26 -9.45
CA SER A 176 3.48 14.66 -9.14
C SER A 176 3.31 15.01 -7.65
N SER A 177 4.18 14.49 -6.78
CA SER A 177 4.26 14.80 -5.36
C SER A 177 5.66 14.48 -4.83
N ASN A 178 5.97 14.95 -3.61
CA ASN A 178 7.27 14.71 -2.97
C ASN A 178 7.16 13.71 -1.81
N THR A 179 8.30 13.11 -1.43
CA THR A 179 8.35 11.96 -0.49
C THR A 179 7.84 12.29 0.91
N ASN A 180 7.77 13.57 1.28
CA ASN A 180 7.25 14.05 2.55
C ASN A 180 5.71 14.20 2.56
N GLU A 181 5.08 14.33 1.40
CA GLU A 181 3.62 14.46 1.28
C GLU A 181 2.93 13.10 1.29
N ILE A 182 3.65 12.02 0.93
CA ILE A 182 3.07 10.69 0.75
C ILE A 182 3.27 9.82 1.98
N LYS A 183 2.18 9.24 2.47
CA LYS A 183 2.16 8.15 3.46
C LYS A 183 1.60 6.89 2.81
N LEU A 184 2.46 5.89 2.64
CA LEU A 184 2.11 4.58 2.13
C LEU A 184 2.01 3.58 3.30
N VAL A 185 0.83 3.00 3.49
CA VAL A 185 0.65 1.87 4.42
C VAL A 185 -0.17 0.80 3.72
N THR A 186 0.39 -0.40 3.58
CA THR A 186 -0.27 -1.53 2.90
C THR A 186 -0.45 -2.70 3.85
N PHE A 187 -1.36 -3.62 3.51
CA PHE A 187 -1.72 -4.76 4.36
C PHE A 187 -1.54 -6.06 3.58
N GLY A 188 -0.72 -6.97 4.07
CA GLY A 188 -0.57 -8.31 3.46
C GLY A 188 -0.03 -8.24 2.03
N GLN A 189 0.77 -7.21 1.73
CA GLN A 189 1.27 -6.96 0.39
C GLN A 189 2.23 -8.06 -0.06
N PRO A 190 2.04 -8.67 -1.25
CA PRO A 190 3.02 -9.56 -1.87
C PRO A 190 4.22 -8.80 -2.46
N ARG A 191 5.35 -9.50 -2.64
CA ARG A 191 6.58 -8.91 -3.20
C ARG A 191 6.33 -8.40 -4.61
N ILE A 192 6.77 -7.19 -4.90
CA ILE A 192 6.43 -6.48 -6.16
C ILE A 192 7.51 -6.67 -7.22
N GLY A 193 8.77 -6.71 -6.79
CA GLY A 193 9.93 -6.77 -7.67
C GLY A 193 11.10 -5.99 -7.11
N LYS A 194 12.09 -5.70 -7.95
CA LYS A 194 13.17 -4.80 -7.59
C LYS A 194 12.78 -3.39 -8.01
N ASP A 195 12.00 -2.69 -7.18
CA ASP A 195 11.76 -1.25 -7.33
C ASP A 195 12.74 -0.49 -6.42
N THR A 196 13.29 0.61 -6.92
CA THR A 196 14.29 1.45 -6.23
C THR A 196 13.68 2.69 -5.57
N PHE A 197 12.36 2.82 -5.55
CA PHE A 197 11.71 3.98 -4.96
C PHE A 197 11.97 4.09 -3.45
N GLN A 198 12.22 5.31 -2.99
CA GLN A 198 12.40 5.64 -1.59
C GLN A 198 11.30 6.62 -1.17
N LEU A 199 10.45 6.18 -0.24
CA LEU A 199 9.46 7.02 0.42
C LEU A 199 9.84 7.19 1.87
N ASN A 200 9.61 8.40 2.40
CA ASN A 200 9.91 8.68 3.80
C ASN A 200 8.94 7.89 4.69
N TYR A 201 7.63 7.95 4.46
CA TYR A 201 6.67 7.14 5.22
C TYR A 201 6.09 6.02 4.37
N SER A 202 6.72 4.85 4.43
CA SER A 202 6.27 3.63 3.75
C SER A 202 6.38 2.46 4.70
N PHE A 203 5.27 1.75 4.95
CA PHE A 203 5.24 0.56 5.81
C PHE A 203 4.31 -0.51 5.24
N ARG A 204 4.81 -1.75 5.16
CA ARG A 204 3.92 -2.91 5.05
C ARG A 204 3.47 -3.37 6.42
N VAL A 205 2.19 -3.61 6.61
CA VAL A 205 1.64 -4.28 7.78
C VAL A 205 1.39 -5.74 7.44
N THR A 206 2.07 -6.64 8.13
CA THR A 206 2.00 -8.09 7.90
C THR A 206 1.47 -8.78 9.16
N HIS A 207 0.76 -9.89 8.96
CA HIS A 207 0.10 -10.61 10.04
C HIS A 207 0.56 -12.07 10.12
N TRP A 208 1.29 -12.39 11.18
CA TRP A 208 1.69 -13.74 11.57
C TRP A 208 2.10 -14.64 10.40
N ARG A 209 1.39 -15.73 10.13
CA ARG A 209 1.75 -16.72 9.11
C ARG A 209 1.03 -16.49 7.79
N ASP A 210 0.64 -15.24 7.53
CA ASP A 210 0.14 -14.82 6.23
C ASP A 210 1.14 -15.23 5.14
N ILE A 211 0.64 -16.00 4.17
CA ILE A 211 1.42 -16.51 3.04
C ILE A 211 1.67 -15.42 1.99
N VAL A 212 0.82 -14.40 1.91
CA VAL A 212 0.84 -13.44 0.80
C VAL A 212 2.09 -12.55 0.79
N PRO A 213 2.58 -12.04 1.94
CA PRO A 213 3.86 -11.36 1.97
C PRO A 213 5.05 -12.23 1.55
N GLN A 214 4.92 -13.55 1.57
CA GLN A 214 6.00 -14.48 1.22
C GLN A 214 6.00 -14.88 -0.26
N ILE A 215 5.06 -14.37 -1.05
CA ILE A 215 4.96 -14.66 -2.48
C ILE A 215 5.20 -13.40 -3.32
N PRO A 216 5.86 -13.51 -4.47
CA PRO A 216 6.71 -14.65 -4.87
C PRO A 216 7.83 -14.94 -3.87
N LEU A 217 8.29 -16.18 -3.81
CA LEU A 217 9.47 -16.53 -3.02
C LEU A 217 10.67 -15.74 -3.53
N GLU A 218 11.47 -15.19 -2.62
CA GLU A 218 12.66 -14.36 -2.96
C GLU A 218 13.60 -15.05 -3.97
N GLN A 219 13.86 -16.34 -3.74
CA GLN A 219 14.73 -17.18 -4.56
C GLN A 219 14.19 -17.40 -5.99
N ILE A 220 12.88 -17.27 -6.18
CA ILE A 220 12.21 -17.42 -7.47
C ILE A 220 12.01 -16.03 -8.06
N GLY A 221 13.06 -15.49 -8.65
CA GLY A 221 12.96 -14.35 -9.55
C GLY A 221 13.53 -13.01 -9.05
N HIS A 222 14.09 -12.91 -7.84
CA HIS A 222 14.57 -11.63 -7.30
C HIS A 222 13.45 -10.60 -7.10
N TYR A 223 12.29 -11.08 -6.65
CA TYR A 223 11.23 -10.24 -6.15
C TYR A 223 11.61 -9.74 -4.76
N TYR A 224 11.49 -8.43 -4.55
CA TYR A 224 11.73 -7.82 -3.27
C TYR A 224 10.54 -6.97 -2.84
N HIS A 225 10.51 -6.82 -1.54
CA HIS A 225 9.70 -5.88 -0.83
C HIS A 225 10.34 -4.48 -0.81
N HIS A 226 9.51 -3.43 -0.73
CA HIS A 226 10.01 -2.10 -0.37
C HIS A 226 10.46 -2.06 1.11
N ASN A 227 11.13 -0.99 1.52
CA ASN A 227 11.63 -0.89 2.89
C ASN A 227 10.49 -0.75 3.92
N HIS A 228 10.83 -1.13 5.15
CA HIS A 228 10.02 -1.14 6.36
C HIS A 228 8.81 -2.08 6.41
N GLU A 229 8.74 -2.81 7.53
CA GLU A 229 7.67 -3.74 7.85
C GLU A 229 7.24 -3.56 9.30
N ALA A 230 5.94 -3.45 9.53
CA ALA A 230 5.31 -3.57 10.85
C ALA A 230 4.67 -4.96 10.93
N PHE A 231 5.42 -5.89 11.52
CA PHE A 231 5.03 -7.29 11.63
C PHE A 231 4.30 -7.53 12.95
N TYR A 232 3.04 -7.96 12.86
CA TYR A 232 2.23 -8.31 14.01
C TYR A 232 2.13 -9.82 14.17
N LYS A 233 2.24 -10.29 15.41
CA LYS A 233 2.05 -11.70 15.76
C LYS A 233 0.65 -11.93 16.35
N TYR A 234 0.16 -13.17 16.26
CA TYR A 234 -1.04 -13.67 16.93
C TYR A 234 -2.35 -12.91 16.62
N ASN A 235 -2.74 -11.95 17.45
CA ASN A 235 -4.02 -11.25 17.40
C ASN A 235 -3.88 -9.77 16.98
N MET A 236 -2.68 -9.37 16.57
CA MET A 236 -2.36 -8.00 16.17
C MET A 236 -2.74 -6.95 17.23
N THR A 237 -2.45 -7.22 18.51
CA THR A 237 -2.55 -6.19 19.55
C THR A 237 -1.45 -5.14 19.38
N PRO A 238 -1.66 -3.88 19.82
CA PRO A 238 -0.66 -2.82 19.65
C PRO A 238 0.72 -3.12 20.25
N ASP A 239 0.80 -3.96 21.28
CA ASP A 239 2.04 -4.41 21.93
C ASP A 239 2.73 -5.58 21.22
N SER A 240 2.08 -6.19 20.22
CA SER A 240 2.62 -7.34 19.47
C SER A 240 3.41 -6.97 18.21
N VAL A 241 3.52 -5.67 17.91
CA VAL A 241 4.20 -5.19 16.69
C VAL A 241 5.72 -5.22 16.81
N THR A 242 6.37 -5.80 15.82
CA THR A 242 7.82 -5.69 15.58
C THR A 242 8.03 -4.85 14.33
N VAL A 243 8.75 -3.74 14.45
CA VAL A 243 9.02 -2.84 13.31
C VAL A 243 10.44 -3.10 12.80
N CYS A 244 10.54 -3.60 11.58
CA CYS A 244 11.80 -3.77 10.87
C CYS A 244 12.00 -2.63 9.88
N LEU A 245 13.22 -2.08 9.82
CA LEU A 245 13.55 -0.99 8.90
C LEU A 245 14.28 -1.46 7.63
N GLY A 246 14.78 -2.70 7.62
CA GLY A 246 15.34 -3.32 6.41
C GLY A 246 14.25 -3.81 5.46
N SER A 247 14.63 -4.09 4.21
CA SER A 247 13.86 -4.98 3.34
C SER A 247 14.23 -6.44 3.66
N GLU A 248 13.26 -7.35 3.57
CA GLU A 248 13.42 -8.79 3.84
C GLU A 248 14.13 -9.09 5.18
N ASP A 249 13.69 -8.42 6.25
CA ASP A 249 14.33 -8.54 7.57
C ASP A 249 13.90 -9.83 8.28
N LYS A 250 14.87 -10.67 8.65
CA LYS A 250 14.66 -11.95 9.34
C LYS A 250 14.09 -11.80 10.77
N MET A 251 14.06 -10.59 11.34
CA MET A 251 13.36 -10.32 12.60
C MET A 251 11.83 -10.19 12.41
N CYS A 252 11.38 -9.93 11.18
CA CYS A 252 9.97 -9.79 10.80
C CYS A 252 9.46 -11.04 10.05
N SER A 253 8.46 -10.90 9.16
CA SER A 253 7.78 -12.06 8.55
C SER A 253 8.71 -12.94 7.71
N ASP A 254 9.78 -12.37 7.14
CA ASP A 254 10.77 -13.09 6.34
C ASP A 254 11.66 -14.08 7.16
N GLY A 255 11.59 -13.98 8.50
CA GLY A 255 12.21 -14.93 9.42
C GLY A 255 11.35 -16.16 9.73
N LEU A 256 10.09 -16.21 9.28
CA LEU A 256 9.19 -17.32 9.59
C LEU A 256 9.54 -18.57 8.79
N TRP A 257 9.64 -19.70 9.50
CA TRP A 257 9.96 -20.99 8.87
C TRP A 257 8.75 -21.64 8.16
N PHE A 258 7.53 -21.18 8.47
CA PHE A 258 6.30 -21.68 7.87
C PHE A 258 5.25 -20.57 7.77
N THR A 259 4.80 -20.30 6.55
CA THR A 259 3.78 -19.30 6.20
C THR A 259 2.78 -19.92 5.22
N ALA A 260 1.57 -20.19 5.69
CA ALA A 260 0.52 -20.85 4.90
C ALA A 260 -0.91 -20.44 5.31
N SER A 261 -1.04 -19.39 6.13
CA SER A 261 -2.33 -19.01 6.71
C SER A 261 -3.05 -18.01 5.82
N ILE A 262 -4.07 -18.48 5.09
CA ILE A 262 -5.03 -17.61 4.41
C ILE A 262 -5.93 -16.88 5.41
N THR A 263 -6.14 -17.46 6.59
CA THR A 263 -6.89 -16.81 7.66
C THR A 263 -6.17 -15.57 8.17
N ASP A 264 -4.85 -15.66 8.41
CA ASP A 264 -4.05 -14.52 8.89
C ASP A 264 -4.01 -13.42 7.82
N HIS A 265 -4.05 -13.79 6.53
CA HIS A 265 -4.17 -12.86 5.42
C HIS A 265 -5.48 -12.08 5.39
N LYS A 266 -6.59 -12.66 5.85
CA LYS A 266 -7.89 -11.98 5.82
C LYS A 266 -8.16 -11.15 7.08
N GLN A 267 -7.50 -11.50 8.18
CA GLN A 267 -7.78 -10.96 9.51
C GLN A 267 -6.76 -9.89 9.86
N TYR A 268 -7.23 -8.66 10.05
CA TYR A 268 -6.40 -7.54 10.47
C TYR A 268 -7.07 -6.82 11.65
N PHE A 269 -6.32 -6.66 12.74
CA PHE A 269 -6.80 -5.92 13.93
C PHE A 269 -8.14 -6.44 14.50
N GLY A 270 -8.36 -7.75 14.44
CA GLY A 270 -9.58 -8.42 14.89
C GLY A 270 -10.77 -8.31 13.93
N LYS A 271 -10.53 -7.90 12.68
CA LYS A 271 -11.56 -7.70 11.64
C LYS A 271 -11.20 -8.49 10.40
N ASP A 272 -12.16 -9.20 9.81
CA ASP A 272 -12.01 -9.71 8.45
C ASP A 272 -12.08 -8.52 7.48
N VAL A 273 -11.04 -8.31 6.68
CA VAL A 273 -10.90 -7.14 5.80
C VAL A 273 -12.05 -7.02 4.79
N PHE A 274 -12.54 -8.14 4.28
CA PHE A 274 -13.61 -8.16 3.29
C PHE A 274 -14.96 -7.87 3.95
N ASP A 275 -15.27 -8.59 5.03
CA ASP A 275 -16.55 -8.43 5.72
C ASP A 275 -16.66 -7.03 6.35
N TYR A 276 -15.59 -6.57 7.01
CA TYR A 276 -15.56 -5.24 7.62
C TYR A 276 -15.74 -4.14 6.57
N GLY A 277 -15.01 -4.21 5.46
CA GLY A 277 -15.14 -3.25 4.36
C GLY A 277 -16.53 -3.25 3.72
N SER A 278 -17.02 -4.43 3.35
CA SER A 278 -18.31 -4.62 2.66
C SER A 278 -19.50 -4.17 3.50
N ASN A 279 -19.42 -4.33 4.82
CA ASN A 279 -20.45 -3.89 5.76
C ASN A 279 -20.39 -2.40 6.11
N GLY A 280 -19.49 -1.62 5.48
CA GLY A 280 -19.38 -0.19 5.74
C GLY A 280 -18.61 0.13 7.01
N CYS A 281 -17.62 -0.70 7.33
CA CYS A 281 -16.69 -0.54 8.45
C CYS A 281 -17.33 -0.49 9.83
N VAL A 282 -18.30 -1.38 10.04
CA VAL A 282 -18.96 -1.63 11.34
C VAL A 282 -18.56 -2.99 11.90
#